data_AF-A0A2H0WEK9-F1
#
_entry.id   AF-A0A2H0WEK9-F1
#
_cell.length_a   1.000
_cell.length_b   1.000
_cell.length_c   1.000
_cell.angle_alpha   90.00
_cell.angle_beta   90.00
_cell.angle_gamma   90.00
#
_symmetry.space_group_name_H-M   'P 1'
#
loop_
_entity.id
_entity.type
_entity.pdbx_description
1 polymer ?
#
loop_
_entity_poly.entity_id
_entity_poly.type
_entity_poly.pdbx_seq_one_letter_code
_entity_poly.pdbx_strand_id
1 'polypeptide(L)'
;MMLACKEIVKILSSSQQLKFRQKLELRAHLLMCKHCSAYAAQLKALADQLKRNYKELTRTEPERVRELEQKVLESLKNPDSSEKQ
;
A
#
# COMPACT_ATOMS: atom_id res chain seq x y z
N MET A 1 14.69 -4.90 -27.80
CA MET A 1 15.23 -6.00 -26.96
C MET A 1 16.45 -5.44 -26.23
N MET A 2 16.30 -4.78 -25.07
CA MET A 2 17.46 -4.39 -24.24
C MET A 2 17.06 -3.85 -22.85
N LEU A 3 16.14 -4.52 -22.15
CA LEU A 3 16.11 -4.43 -20.70
C LEU A 3 16.70 -5.73 -20.17
N ALA A 4 17.90 -5.65 -19.61
CA ALA A 4 18.48 -6.76 -18.86
C ALA A 4 17.59 -7.05 -17.64
N CYS A 5 17.57 -8.29 -17.16
CA CYS A 5 16.79 -8.68 -15.98
C CYS A 5 17.06 -7.75 -14.78
N LYS A 6 18.30 -7.26 -14.64
CA LYS A 6 18.70 -6.27 -13.62
C LYS A 6 17.91 -4.97 -13.71
N GLU A 7 17.75 -4.41 -14.91
CA GLU A 7 17.01 -3.18 -15.13
C GLU A 7 15.51 -3.39 -14.89
N ILE A 8 14.97 -4.55 -15.26
CA ILE A 8 13.58 -4.93 -14.98
C ILE A 8 13.33 -4.98 -13.47
N VAL A 9 14.22 -5.62 -12.70
CA VAL A 9 14.12 -5.67 -11.23
C VAL A 9 14.18 -4.26 -10.65
N LYS A 10 15.10 -3.41 -11.13
CA LYS A 10 15.19 -2.01 -10.68
C LYS A 10 13.92 -1.21 -10.97
N ILE A 11 13.33 -1.42 -12.15
CA ILE A 11 12.05 -0.81 -12.55
C ILE A 11 10.90 -1.31 -11.66
N LEU A 12 10.80 -2.62 -11.43
CA LEU A 12 9.73 -3.22 -10.62
C LEU A 12 9.80 -2.80 -9.15
N SER A 13 11.00 -2.57 -8.62
CA SER A 13 11.21 -2.13 -7.24
C SER A 13 11.14 -0.61 -7.06
N SER A 14 11.12 0.16 -8.15
CA SER A 14 11.04 1.62 -8.09
C SER A 14 9.59 2.10 -8.15
N SER A 15 9.25 3.11 -7.36
CA SER A 15 7.95 3.80 -7.41
C SER A 15 7.84 4.83 -8.55
N GLN A 16 8.83 4.90 -9.44
CA GLN A 16 8.87 5.89 -10.52
C GLN A 16 7.81 5.63 -11.59
N GLN A 17 7.19 6.70 -12.11
CA GLN A 17 6.27 6.60 -13.23
C GLN A 17 7.02 6.22 -14.51
N LEU A 18 6.60 5.13 -15.15
CA LEU A 18 7.19 4.64 -16.40
C LEU A 18 6.65 5.36 -17.61
N LYS A 19 7.53 5.74 -18.54
CA LYS A 19 7.13 6.24 -19.87
C LYS A 19 6.43 5.13 -20.66
N PHE A 20 5.54 5.50 -21.59
CA PHE A 20 4.77 4.53 -22.39
C PHE A 20 5.64 3.47 -23.08
N ARG A 21 6.79 3.87 -23.64
CA ARG A 21 7.76 2.95 -24.27
C ARG A 21 8.32 1.94 -23.27
N GLN A 22 8.76 2.39 -22.10
CA GLN A 22 9.30 1.53 -21.05
C GLN A 22 8.26 0.53 -20.54
N LYS A 23 6.98 0.93 -20.49
CA LYS A 23 5.88 0.02 -20.13
C LYS A 23 5.70 -1.10 -21.15
N LEU A 24 5.84 -0.80 -22.44
CA LEU A 24 5.76 -1.80 -23.51
C LEU A 24 6.97 -2.76 -23.45
N GLU A 25 8.17 -2.23 -23.26
CA GLU A 25 9.40 -3.03 -23.15
C GLU A 25 9.38 -3.95 -21.92
N LEU A 26 8.91 -3.44 -20.77
CA LEU A 26 8.70 -4.24 -19.57
C LEU A 26 7.74 -5.41 -19.84
N ARG A 27 6.58 -5.14 -20.46
CA ARG A 27 5.62 -6.18 -20.81
C ARG A 27 6.22 -7.23 -21.75
N ALA A 28 6.92 -6.80 -22.80
CA ALA A 28 7.59 -7.70 -23.72
C ALA A 28 8.62 -8.60 -22.99
N HIS A 29 9.42 -8.02 -22.08
CA HIS A 29 10.38 -8.78 -21.30
C HIS A 29 9.71 -9.80 -20.37
N LEU A 30 8.65 -9.43 -19.67
CA LEU A 30 7.92 -10.33 -18.77
C LEU A 30 7.30 -11.51 -19.54
N LEU A 31 6.88 -11.31 -20.78
CA LEU A 31 6.38 -12.40 -21.64
C LEU A 31 7.47 -13.39 -22.06
N MET A 32 8.72 -12.91 -22.19
CA MET A 32 9.85 -13.73 -22.65
C MET A 32 10.65 -14.36 -21.50
N CYS A 33 10.67 -13.73 -20.32
CA CYS A 33 11.49 -14.14 -19.19
C CYS A 33 10.63 -14.65 -18.03
N LYS A 34 10.63 -15.97 -17.83
CA LYS A 34 9.88 -16.63 -16.74
C LYS A 34 10.29 -16.14 -15.35
N HIS A 35 11.58 -15.86 -15.13
CA HIS A 35 12.08 -15.39 -13.83
C HIS A 35 11.54 -14.00 -13.49
N CYS A 36 11.61 -13.05 -14.43
CA CYS A 36 11.07 -11.71 -14.22
C CYS A 36 9.55 -11.73 -14.10
N SER A 37 8.86 -12.60 -14.85
CA SER A 37 7.42 -12.80 -14.70
C SER A 37 7.04 -13.32 -13.31
N ALA A 38 7.74 -14.34 -12.81
CA ALA A 38 7.52 -14.89 -11.48
C ALA A 38 7.80 -13.85 -10.39
N TYR A 39 8.90 -13.11 -10.51
CA TYR A 39 9.26 -12.05 -9.57
C TYR A 39 8.20 -10.94 -9.52
N ALA A 40 7.72 -10.48 -10.69
CA ALA A 40 6.64 -9.49 -10.76
C ALA A 40 5.34 -9.99 -10.11
N ALA A 41 5.00 -11.28 -10.30
CA ALA A 41 3.84 -11.90 -9.66
C ALA A 41 4.00 -11.97 -8.13
N GLN A 42 5.19 -12.31 -7.63
CA GLN A 42 5.48 -12.33 -6.19
C GLN A 42 5.34 -10.94 -5.55
N LEU A 43 5.91 -9.90 -6.18
CA LEU A 43 5.78 -8.52 -5.70
C LEU A 43 4.31 -8.08 -5.65
N LYS A 44 3.53 -8.41 -6.69
CA LYS A 44 2.09 -8.13 -6.72
C LYS A 44 1.35 -8.84 -5.61
N ALA A 45 1.63 -10.13 -5.40
CA ALA A 45 1.01 -10.92 -4.34
C ALA A 45 1.30 -10.35 -2.94
N LEU A 46 2.55 -9.95 -2.70
CA LEU A 46 2.97 -9.31 -1.44
C LEU A 46 2.24 -7.98 -1.22
N ALA A 47 2.18 -7.13 -2.24
CA ALA A 47 1.46 -5.86 -2.16
C ALA A 47 -0.04 -6.04 -1.92
N ASP A 48 -0.67 -7.01 -2.59
CA ASP A 48 -2.08 -7.33 -2.41
C ASP A 48 -2.36 -7.90 -1.01
N GLN A 49 -1.48 -8.74 -0.48
CA GLN A 49 -1.59 -9.22 0.90
C GLN A 49 -1.41 -8.10 1.93
N LEU A 50 -0.42 -7.23 1.75
CA LEU A 50 -0.20 -6.09 2.64
C LEU A 50 -1.43 -5.17 2.62
N LYS A 51 -1.99 -4.88 1.44
CA LYS A 51 -3.19 -4.05 1.29
C LYS A 51 -4.41 -4.67 1.97
N ARG A 52 -4.58 -5.99 1.88
CA ARG A 52 -5.65 -6.72 2.59
C ARG A 52 -5.48 -6.65 4.10
N ASN A 53 -4.31 -6.97 4.62
CA ASN A 53 -4.01 -6.90 6.05
C ASN A 53 -4.19 -5.47 6.57
N TYR A 54 -3.69 -4.47 5.86
CA TYR A 54 -3.85 -3.08 6.25
C TYR A 54 -5.31 -2.65 6.25
N LYS A 55 -6.10 -3.08 5.25
CA LYS A 55 -7.55 -2.81 5.20
C LYS A 55 -8.30 -3.48 6.35
N GLU A 56 -7.85 -4.65 6.80
CA GLU A 56 -8.44 -5.35 7.94
C GLU A 56 -8.05 -4.69 9.27
N LEU A 57 -6.77 -4.35 9.44
CA LEU A 57 -6.26 -3.62 10.61
C LEU A 57 -6.87 -2.22 10.76
N THR A 58 -7.02 -1.51 9.64
CA THR A 58 -7.65 -0.18 9.60
C THR A 58 -9.15 -0.25 9.33
N ARG A 59 -9.76 -1.45 9.47
CA ARG A 59 -11.20 -1.59 9.37
C ARG A 59 -11.83 -0.87 10.54
N THR A 60 -12.37 0.29 10.25
CA THR A 60 -13.05 1.10 11.24
C THR A 60 -14.50 0.67 11.38
N GLU A 61 -14.92 0.35 12.61
CA GLU A 61 -16.33 0.15 12.93
C GLU A 61 -17.01 1.52 13.13
N PRO A 62 -18.03 1.86 12.33
CA PRO A 62 -18.64 3.20 12.35
C PRO A 62 -19.29 3.53 13.70
N GLU A 63 -19.79 2.53 14.43
CA GLU A 63 -20.32 2.73 15.78
C GLU A 63 -19.22 3.10 16.76
N ARG A 64 -18.08 2.41 16.71
CA ARG A 64 -16.90 2.70 17.54
C ARG A 64 -16.36 4.10 17.31
N VAL A 65 -16.42 4.59 16.06
CA VAL A 65 -16.05 5.98 15.73
C VAL A 65 -16.99 6.97 16.39
N ARG A 66 -18.30 6.77 16.26
CA ARG A 66 -19.30 7.66 16.87
C ARG A 66 -19.18 7.69 18.39
N GLU A 67 -18.92 6.54 19.01
CA GLU A 67 -18.65 6.46 20.45
C GLU A 67 -17.38 7.25 20.84
N LEU A 68 -16.30 7.14 20.06
CA LEU A 68 -15.09 7.92 20.30
C LEU A 68 -15.32 9.42 20.09
N GLU A 69 -16.06 9.81 19.04
CA GLU A 69 -16.43 11.21 18.78
C GLU A 69 -17.23 11.79 19.94
N GLN A 70 -18.23 11.07 20.45
CA GLN A 70 -19.01 11.49 21.61
C GLN A 70 -18.16 11.65 22.86
N LYS A 71 -17.27 10.68 23.15
CA LYS A 71 -16.34 10.78 24.29
C LYS A 71 -15.45 12.01 24.21
N VAL A 72 -14.89 12.30 23.03
CA VAL A 72 -14.05 13.49 22.81
C VAL A 72 -14.87 14.78 23.00
N LEU A 73 -16.08 14.84 22.43
CA LEU A 73 -16.99 15.97 22.60
C LEU A 73 -17.38 16.20 24.07
N GLU A 74 -17.65 15.13 24.82
CA GLU A 74 -17.95 15.22 26.26
C GLU A 74 -16.74 15.68 27.08
N SER A 75 -15.53 15.20 26.78
CA SER A 75 -14.29 15.66 27.43
C SER A 75 -13.98 17.13 27.13
N LEU A 76 -14.29 17.62 25.93
CA LEU A 76 -14.12 19.03 25.57
C LEU A 76 -15.20 19.94 26.19
N LYS A 77 -16.41 19.40 26.39
CA LYS A 77 -17.54 20.12 27.01
C LYS A 77 -17.40 20.23 28.53
N ASN A 78 -16.67 19.29 29.16
CA ASN A 78 -16.32 19.32 30.59
C ASN A 78 -14.78 19.43 30.75
N PRO A 79 -14.18 20.62 30.60
CA PRO A 79 -12.73 20.80 30.78
C PRO A 79 -12.23 20.67 32.24
N ASP A 80 -13.11 20.46 33.22
CA ASP A 80 -12.81 20.58 34.66
C ASP A 80 -12.61 19.24 35.38
N SER A 81 -11.74 18.36 34.88
CA SER A 81 -11.38 17.13 35.64
C SER A 81 -9.93 16.66 35.48
N SER A 82 -9.03 17.51 34.97
CA SER A 82 -7.59 17.21 34.93
C SER A 82 -6.73 18.16 35.79
N GLU A 83 -7.33 18.91 36.71
CA GLU A 83 -6.56 19.75 37.64
C GLU A 83 -7.08 19.64 39.08
N LYS A 84 -6.82 18.48 39.71
CA LYS A 84 -6.49 18.28 41.14
C LYS A 84 -6.59 16.81 41.52
N GLN A 85 -5.47 16.14 41.70
CA GLN A 85 -4.83 15.92 43.02
C GLN A 85 -3.57 15.06 42.86
#